data_AF-A0A816GBS5-F1
#
_entry.id   AF-A0A816GBS5-F1
#
_cell.length_a   1.000
_cell.length_b   1.000
_cell.length_c   1.000
_cell.angle_alpha   90.00
_cell.angle_beta   90.00
_cell.angle_gamma   90.00
#
_symmetry.space_group_name_H-M   'P 1'
#
loop_
_entity.id
_entity.type
_entity.pdbx_description
1 polymer ?
#
loop_
_entity_poly.entity_id
_entity_poly.type
_entity_poly.pdbx_seq_one_letter_code
_entity_poly.pdbx_strand_id
1 'polypeptide(L)'
;MVSHFQALVNSFGEPIEDKGRLLLQIITKFASSYCATIEGTAKNIEVSELCGGARICYIFHETFARALDSINPLDTLTTFDILTAIRNATGPRPALFVPEVSFELLVKRQIKRLEDPGLRCVELVHEELQRIIQHCGAQQEFIRFPRLHEKIVDVVTHLLRRRLPETNRMVENLVGIELAYINTKHPDFHEAGLIHRALTGGDYIAPAVSTSTTSPSVQPHTKPQRDPSRGKENRNDESTLGKIISNSRSLIQQHLTDGSDGEAVTNGEQSSPYMVNTGRNSAVSSSMAPIGDGTTVNTRKLSPREQRDCEVIEKLIRSYFLIVRKNIQDSVPKAIMHFLVNYVKDQLQSELVASLYKTSTHEHDELLDESGQIAQRRKDAQEMLEALHKANQIISEVRETHLW
;
A
#
# COMPACT_ATOMS: atom_id res chain seq x y z
N MET A 1 46.78 -33.05 -5.93
CA MET A 1 45.87 -33.83 -5.08
C MET A 1 45.79 -33.27 -3.66
N VAL A 2 46.87 -33.15 -2.88
CA VAL A 2 46.84 -32.55 -1.52
C VAL A 2 46.08 -31.23 -1.47
N SER A 3 46.37 -30.29 -2.38
CA SER A 3 45.68 -28.99 -2.47
C SER A 3 44.16 -29.08 -2.68
N HIS A 4 43.67 -30.13 -3.34
CA HIS A 4 42.23 -30.37 -3.52
C HIS A 4 41.59 -30.90 -2.25
N PHE A 5 42.23 -31.85 -1.55
CA PHE A 5 41.74 -32.32 -0.25
C PHE A 5 41.83 -31.25 0.84
N GLN A 6 42.83 -30.36 0.79
CA GLN A 6 42.89 -29.20 1.68
C GLN A 6 41.71 -28.25 1.44
N ALA A 7 41.42 -27.92 0.18
CA ALA A 7 40.23 -27.13 -0.16
C ALA A 7 38.93 -27.84 0.27
N LEU A 8 38.85 -29.18 0.16
CA LEU A 8 37.70 -29.98 0.57
C LEU A 8 37.49 -29.97 2.09
N VAL A 9 38.54 -30.17 2.89
CA VAL A 9 38.49 -30.06 4.36
C VAL A 9 38.05 -28.65 4.76
N ASN A 10 38.62 -27.60 4.14
CA ASN A 10 38.23 -26.22 4.37
C ASN A 10 36.75 -25.97 3.98
N SER A 11 36.21 -26.65 2.96
CA SER A 11 34.80 -26.60 2.56
C SER A 11 33.83 -27.35 3.49
N PHE A 12 34.34 -28.11 4.46
CA PHE A 12 33.57 -28.63 5.60
C PHE A 12 33.79 -27.82 6.88
N GLY A 13 34.77 -26.92 6.87
CA GLY A 13 35.04 -25.95 7.94
C GLY A 13 36.12 -26.39 8.93
N GLU A 14 36.83 -25.39 9.43
CA GLU A 14 38.02 -25.54 10.29
C GLU A 14 37.70 -26.21 11.64
N PRO A 15 38.69 -26.85 12.31
CA PRO A 15 38.56 -27.34 13.68
C PRO A 15 38.13 -26.22 14.64
N ILE A 16 37.35 -26.57 15.67
CA ILE A 16 36.77 -25.59 16.58
C ILE A 16 37.72 -25.35 17.76
N GLU A 17 38.57 -24.35 17.66
CA GLU A 17 39.49 -23.94 18.74
C GLU A 17 38.75 -23.19 19.87
N ASP A 18 37.89 -22.23 19.50
CA ASP A 18 37.10 -21.41 20.43
C ASP A 18 35.63 -21.38 19.99
N LYS A 19 34.79 -22.09 20.74
CA LYS A 19 33.33 -22.16 20.53
C LYS A 19 32.63 -20.81 20.74
N GLY A 20 33.08 -20.00 21.70
CA GLY A 20 32.48 -18.70 21.97
C GLY A 20 32.75 -17.70 20.84
N ARG A 21 34.01 -17.62 20.40
CA ARG A 21 34.39 -16.81 19.23
C ARG A 21 33.69 -17.27 17.96
N LEU A 22 33.62 -18.57 17.70
CA LEU A 22 32.93 -19.11 16.51
C LEU A 22 31.43 -18.77 16.52
N LEU A 23 30.75 -18.91 17.67
CA LEU A 23 29.35 -18.56 17.83
C LEU A 23 29.10 -17.07 17.54
N LEU A 24 29.89 -16.17 18.11
CA LEU A 24 29.81 -14.73 17.84
C LEU A 24 30.09 -14.38 16.37
N GLN A 25 31.04 -15.07 15.73
CA GLN A 25 31.34 -14.90 14.31
C GLN A 25 30.16 -15.33 13.41
N ILE A 26 29.51 -16.46 13.71
CA ILE A 26 28.33 -16.93 12.97
C ILE A 26 27.14 -15.97 13.16
N ILE A 27 26.84 -15.57 14.40
CA ILE A 27 25.77 -14.60 14.71
C ILE A 27 26.01 -13.27 13.98
N THR A 28 27.23 -12.74 14.02
CA THR A 28 27.58 -11.48 13.36
C THR A 28 27.49 -11.59 11.84
N LYS A 29 27.94 -12.71 11.25
CA LYS A 29 27.82 -12.99 9.81
C LYS A 29 26.35 -13.08 9.39
N PHE A 30 25.52 -13.76 10.18
CA PHE A 30 24.09 -13.88 9.93
C PHE A 30 23.38 -12.53 9.96
N ALA A 31 23.54 -11.77 11.05
CA ALA A 31 22.91 -10.45 11.20
C ALA A 31 23.33 -9.50 10.07
N SER A 32 24.63 -9.47 9.73
CA SER A 32 25.14 -8.69 8.59
C SER A 32 24.51 -9.12 7.26
N SER A 33 24.35 -10.42 7.03
CA SER A 33 23.73 -10.95 5.80
C SER A 33 22.24 -10.59 5.71
N TYR A 34 21.50 -10.75 6.80
CA TYR A 34 20.07 -10.45 6.88
C TYR A 34 19.79 -8.96 6.62
N CYS A 35 20.57 -8.08 7.27
CA CYS A 35 20.50 -6.64 7.04
C CYS A 35 20.88 -6.28 5.58
N ALA A 36 21.90 -6.93 5.00
CA ALA A 36 22.29 -6.69 3.61
C ALA A 36 21.21 -7.14 2.59
N THR A 37 20.47 -8.21 2.86
CA THR A 37 19.33 -8.63 2.02
C THR A 37 18.14 -7.67 2.15
N ILE A 38 17.93 -7.03 3.31
CA ILE A 38 16.96 -5.94 3.48
C ILE A 38 17.41 -4.66 2.74
N GLU A 39 18.70 -4.36 2.72
CA GLU A 39 19.24 -3.17 2.02
C GLU A 39 19.42 -3.36 0.50
N GLY A 40 19.38 -4.60 0.00
CA GLY A 40 19.76 -4.92 -1.39
C GLY A 40 21.28 -4.90 -1.65
N THR A 41 22.09 -4.94 -0.58
CA THR A 41 23.57 -4.92 -0.61
C THR A 41 24.19 -6.31 -0.43
N ALA A 42 23.38 -7.36 -0.42
CA ALA A 42 23.82 -8.75 -0.28
C ALA A 42 24.77 -9.19 -1.42
N LYS A 43 25.78 -10.01 -1.09
CA LYS A 43 26.82 -10.45 -2.05
C LYS A 43 26.30 -11.42 -3.11
N ASN A 44 25.28 -12.20 -2.78
CA ASN A 44 24.65 -13.19 -3.65
C ASN A 44 23.21 -12.71 -3.89
N ILE A 45 22.99 -11.96 -4.97
CA ILE A 45 21.66 -11.47 -5.33
C ILE A 45 20.97 -12.56 -6.17
N GLU A 46 19.80 -13.01 -5.74
CA GLU A 46 18.95 -13.92 -6.53
C GLU A 46 18.37 -13.20 -7.75
N VAL A 47 18.41 -13.87 -8.91
CA VAL A 47 17.93 -13.35 -10.19
C VAL A 47 16.59 -13.99 -10.59
N SER A 48 16.15 -15.01 -9.85
CA SER A 48 14.95 -15.81 -10.12
C SER A 48 13.65 -15.21 -9.59
N GLU A 49 13.68 -14.57 -8.42
CA GLU A 49 12.51 -13.95 -7.81
C GLU A 49 12.86 -12.63 -7.10
N LEU A 50 11.84 -11.82 -6.84
CA LEU A 50 11.98 -10.57 -6.12
C LEU A 50 11.88 -10.84 -4.62
N CYS A 51 13.01 -10.81 -3.92
CA CYS A 51 13.10 -10.97 -2.47
C CYS A 51 13.65 -9.71 -1.77
N GLY A 52 13.59 -9.68 -0.44
CA GLY A 52 14.30 -8.69 0.37
C GLY A 52 13.75 -7.27 0.25
N GLY A 53 14.61 -6.26 0.37
CA GLY A 53 14.21 -4.84 0.32
C GLY A 53 13.46 -4.44 -0.95
N ALA A 54 13.83 -5.02 -2.09
CA ALA A 54 13.16 -4.76 -3.36
C ALA A 54 11.72 -5.31 -3.37
N ARG A 55 11.48 -6.42 -2.69
CA ARG A 55 10.15 -7.02 -2.51
C ARG A 55 9.28 -6.23 -1.53
N ILE A 56 9.86 -5.73 -0.43
CA ILE A 56 9.20 -4.78 0.48
C ILE A 56 8.76 -3.52 -0.29
N CYS A 57 9.62 -2.98 -1.15
CA CYS A 57 9.30 -1.83 -2.00
C CYS A 57 8.11 -2.12 -2.95
N TYR A 58 8.06 -3.32 -3.57
CA TYR A 58 6.92 -3.77 -4.37
C TYR A 58 5.64 -3.92 -3.54
N ILE A 59 5.72 -4.43 -2.31
CA ILE A 59 4.55 -4.53 -1.42
C ILE A 59 3.94 -3.15 -1.17
N PHE A 60 4.76 -2.12 -0.91
CA PHE A 60 4.26 -0.76 -0.74
C PHE A 60 3.68 -0.14 -2.02
N HIS A 61 4.43 -0.16 -3.13
CA HIS A 61 4.09 0.64 -4.32
C HIS A 61 3.22 -0.08 -5.35
N GLU A 62 3.23 -1.42 -5.40
CA GLU A 62 2.49 -2.21 -6.39
C GLU A 62 1.37 -3.05 -5.77
N THR A 63 1.50 -3.47 -4.50
CA THR A 63 0.45 -4.27 -3.84
C THR A 63 -0.50 -3.40 -3.01
N PHE A 64 0.03 -2.66 -2.04
CA PHE A 64 -0.74 -1.81 -1.13
C PHE A 64 -1.36 -0.61 -1.86
N ALA A 65 -0.60 0.10 -2.69
CA ALA A 65 -1.13 1.18 -3.53
C ALA A 65 -2.35 0.75 -4.35
N ARG A 66 -2.25 -0.39 -5.08
CA ARG A 66 -3.36 -0.93 -5.88
C ARG A 66 -4.55 -1.40 -5.03
N ALA A 67 -4.29 -1.88 -3.81
CA ALA A 67 -5.34 -2.26 -2.85
C ALA A 67 -6.06 -1.05 -2.23
N LEU A 68 -5.41 0.11 -2.15
CA LEU A 68 -6.08 1.38 -1.85
C LEU A 68 -6.81 1.94 -3.09
N ASP A 69 -6.20 1.85 -4.27
CA ASP A 69 -6.76 2.38 -5.50
C ASP A 69 -8.08 1.70 -5.92
N SER A 70 -8.22 0.41 -5.66
CA SER A 70 -9.45 -0.35 -5.91
C SER A 70 -10.61 0.01 -4.95
N ILE A 71 -10.35 0.72 -3.85
CA ILE A 71 -11.39 1.19 -2.93
C ILE A 71 -12.00 2.48 -3.49
N ASN A 72 -13.13 2.33 -4.20
CA ASN A 72 -13.97 3.47 -4.57
C ASN A 72 -14.65 4.06 -3.31
N PRO A 73 -14.57 5.38 -3.07
CA PRO A 73 -15.29 6.06 -1.99
C PRO A 73 -16.81 5.91 -2.01
N LEU A 74 -17.43 5.58 -3.16
CA LEU A 74 -18.89 5.61 -3.32
C LEU A 74 -19.55 4.22 -3.46
N ASP A 75 -18.80 3.11 -3.63
CA ASP A 75 -19.37 1.76 -3.86
C ASP A 75 -20.36 1.28 -2.80
N THR A 76 -20.23 1.79 -1.56
CA THR A 76 -21.06 1.38 -0.41
C THR A 76 -22.09 2.45 0.00
N LEU A 77 -22.29 3.47 -0.84
CA LEU A 77 -23.18 4.61 -0.58
C LEU A 77 -24.13 4.83 -1.76
N THR A 78 -25.38 4.36 -1.65
CA THR A 78 -26.40 4.77 -2.61
C THR A 78 -26.86 6.20 -2.34
N THR A 79 -27.36 6.91 -3.36
CA THR A 79 -28.00 8.22 -3.19
C THR A 79 -29.17 8.18 -2.20
N PHE A 80 -29.79 7.02 -1.96
CA PHE A 80 -30.80 6.81 -0.91
C PHE A 80 -30.20 6.72 0.51
N ASP A 81 -29.05 6.07 0.68
CA ASP A 81 -28.31 6.07 1.96
C ASP A 81 -27.87 7.49 2.33
N ILE A 82 -27.37 8.25 1.34
CA ILE A 82 -26.93 9.64 1.52
C ILE A 82 -28.13 10.51 1.91
N LEU A 83 -29.26 10.41 1.21
CA LEU A 83 -30.49 11.12 1.56
C LEU A 83 -31.01 10.74 2.94
N THR A 84 -30.90 9.47 3.32
CA THR A 84 -31.29 8.97 4.64
C THR A 84 -30.38 9.54 5.73
N ALA A 85 -29.07 9.63 5.50
CA ALA A 85 -28.13 10.31 6.40
C ALA A 85 -28.43 11.81 6.52
N ILE A 86 -28.73 12.52 5.42
CA ILE A 86 -29.11 13.94 5.42
C ILE A 86 -30.38 14.15 6.26
N ARG A 87 -31.42 13.32 6.04
CA ARG A 87 -32.69 13.40 6.79
C ARG A 87 -32.50 13.06 8.28
N ASN A 88 -31.71 12.03 8.61
CA ASN A 88 -31.44 11.65 10.00
C ASN A 88 -30.60 12.71 10.74
N ALA A 89 -29.60 13.31 10.08
CA ALA A 89 -28.82 14.42 10.63
C ALA A 89 -29.63 15.74 10.74
N THR A 90 -30.67 15.90 9.93
CA THR A 90 -31.64 17.01 10.02
C THR A 90 -32.59 16.82 11.21
N GLY A 91 -32.97 15.58 11.52
CA GLY A 91 -33.81 15.24 12.65
C GLY A 91 -35.25 15.79 12.53
N PRO A 92 -35.89 16.21 13.65
CA PRO A 92 -37.32 16.51 13.69
C PRO A 92 -37.72 17.91 13.17
N ARG A 93 -36.79 18.70 12.60
CA ARG A 93 -37.06 20.07 12.14
C ARG A 93 -36.69 20.23 10.67
N PRO A 94 -37.44 21.00 9.85
CA PRO A 94 -37.07 21.26 8.46
C PRO A 94 -35.80 22.10 8.38
N ALA A 95 -34.83 21.66 7.56
CA ALA A 95 -33.55 22.35 7.38
C ALA A 95 -33.54 23.28 6.13
N LEU A 96 -32.82 24.40 6.25
CA LEU A 96 -32.53 25.31 5.13
C LEU A 96 -31.26 24.92 4.35
N PHE A 97 -30.31 24.25 5.01
CA PHE A 97 -29.04 23.80 4.45
C PHE A 97 -28.79 22.31 4.75
N VAL A 98 -27.88 21.68 4.03
CA VAL A 98 -27.50 20.27 4.27
C VAL A 98 -26.65 20.19 5.56
N PRO A 99 -26.95 19.31 6.53
CA PRO A 99 -26.15 19.22 7.75
C PRO A 99 -24.76 18.64 7.48
N GLU A 100 -23.69 19.36 7.89
CA GLU A 100 -22.30 18.93 7.74
C GLU A 100 -22.02 17.54 8.36
N VAL A 101 -22.72 17.22 9.46
CA VAL A 101 -22.68 15.91 10.15
C VAL A 101 -23.01 14.74 9.22
N SER A 102 -23.85 14.95 8.20
CA SER A 102 -24.17 13.91 7.22
C SER A 102 -22.97 13.57 6.31
N PHE A 103 -22.19 14.57 5.89
CA PHE A 103 -20.90 14.36 5.22
C PHE A 103 -19.89 13.69 6.16
N GLU A 104 -19.76 14.20 7.40
CA GLU A 104 -18.78 13.73 8.37
C GLU A 104 -18.95 12.23 8.69
N LEU A 105 -20.18 11.81 9.00
CA LEU A 105 -20.50 10.40 9.30
C LEU A 105 -20.21 9.48 8.11
N LEU A 106 -20.59 9.89 6.90
CA LEU A 106 -20.41 9.09 5.70
C LEU A 106 -18.94 8.99 5.28
N VAL A 107 -18.18 10.09 5.32
CA VAL A 107 -16.76 10.06 4.96
C VAL A 107 -15.93 9.27 5.97
N LYS A 108 -16.23 9.36 7.28
CA LYS A 108 -15.59 8.52 8.31
C LYS A 108 -15.86 7.04 8.09
N ARG A 109 -17.09 6.66 7.69
CA ARG A 109 -17.40 5.26 7.30
C ARG A 109 -16.57 4.78 6.10
N GLN A 110 -16.22 5.65 5.16
CA GLN A 110 -15.33 5.29 4.05
C GLN A 110 -13.86 5.21 4.48
N ILE A 111 -13.37 6.20 5.24
CA ILE A 111 -11.97 6.25 5.73
C ILE A 111 -11.62 4.97 6.52
N LYS A 112 -12.54 4.45 7.34
CA LYS A 112 -12.32 3.20 8.10
C LYS A 112 -12.01 1.97 7.21
N ARG A 113 -12.46 1.95 5.94
CA ARG A 113 -12.15 0.89 4.96
C ARG A 113 -10.68 0.87 4.52
N LEU A 114 -9.90 1.90 4.84
CA LEU A 114 -8.47 1.98 4.54
C LEU A 114 -7.60 1.19 5.55
N GLU A 115 -8.20 0.70 6.65
CA GLU A 115 -7.50 0.00 7.72
C GLU A 115 -7.11 -1.44 7.33
N ASP A 116 -8.04 -2.23 6.79
CA ASP A 116 -7.77 -3.63 6.42
C ASP A 116 -6.64 -3.76 5.36
N PRO A 117 -6.58 -2.94 4.29
CA PRO A 117 -5.42 -2.92 3.39
C PRO A 117 -4.12 -2.50 4.09
N GLY A 118 -4.20 -1.58 5.06
CA GLY A 118 -3.06 -1.14 5.86
C GLY A 118 -2.49 -2.27 6.71
N LEU A 119 -3.36 -2.99 7.43
CA LEU A 119 -2.99 -4.15 8.23
C LEU A 119 -2.45 -5.29 7.35
N ARG A 120 -3.10 -5.59 6.22
CA ARG A 120 -2.58 -6.60 5.27
C ARG A 120 -1.23 -6.21 4.66
N CYS A 121 -0.93 -4.92 4.55
CA CYS A 121 0.41 -4.45 4.17
C CYS A 121 1.47 -4.79 5.24
N VAL A 122 1.15 -4.64 6.54
CA VAL A 122 2.05 -5.08 7.63
C VAL A 122 2.30 -6.58 7.56
N GLU A 123 1.24 -7.38 7.38
CA GLU A 123 1.34 -8.84 7.28
C GLU A 123 2.24 -9.28 6.11
N LEU A 124 2.05 -8.71 4.92
CA LEU A 124 2.88 -9.03 3.74
C LEU A 124 4.36 -8.68 3.94
N VAL A 125 4.68 -7.60 4.66
CA VAL A 125 6.07 -7.25 4.99
C VAL A 125 6.63 -8.16 6.09
N HIS A 126 5.81 -8.59 7.05
CA HIS A 126 6.21 -9.61 8.04
C HIS A 126 6.49 -10.96 7.37
N GLU A 127 5.61 -11.42 6.46
CA GLU A 127 5.82 -12.60 5.61
C GLU A 127 7.12 -12.51 4.80
N GLU A 128 7.49 -11.32 4.31
CA GLU A 128 8.75 -11.07 3.61
C GLU A 128 9.97 -11.18 4.53
N LEU A 129 9.94 -10.49 5.68
CA LEU A 129 11.01 -10.53 6.68
C LEU A 129 11.27 -11.95 7.22
N GLN A 130 10.23 -12.79 7.29
CA GLN A 130 10.38 -14.21 7.60
C GLN A 130 11.03 -15.01 6.46
N ARG A 131 10.75 -14.70 5.19
CA ARG A 131 11.36 -15.39 4.03
C ARG A 131 12.86 -15.08 3.90
N ILE A 132 13.28 -13.86 4.23
CA ILE A 132 14.71 -13.49 4.28
C ILE A 132 15.49 -14.39 5.25
N ILE A 133 14.89 -14.84 6.37
CA ILE A 133 15.54 -15.78 7.31
C ILE A 133 15.94 -17.06 6.58
N GLN A 134 15.05 -17.62 5.76
CA GLN A 134 15.26 -18.89 5.05
C GLN A 134 16.36 -18.75 3.98
N HIS A 135 16.36 -17.65 3.23
CA HIS A 135 17.43 -17.34 2.28
C HIS A 135 18.80 -17.19 2.98
N CYS A 136 18.86 -16.48 4.11
CA CYS A 136 20.09 -16.39 4.91
C CYS A 136 20.49 -17.72 5.59
N GLY A 137 19.54 -18.62 5.81
CA GLY A 137 19.75 -19.96 6.38
C GLY A 137 20.49 -20.95 5.48
N ALA A 138 20.59 -20.68 4.17
CA ALA A 138 21.24 -21.55 3.20
C ALA A 138 22.79 -21.56 3.27
N GLN A 139 23.41 -20.91 4.26
CA GLN A 139 24.87 -20.83 4.40
C GLN A 139 25.48 -22.14 4.92
N GLN A 140 26.70 -22.44 4.46
CA GLN A 140 27.47 -23.65 4.78
C GLN A 140 27.60 -23.90 6.31
N GLU A 141 27.75 -22.84 7.10
CA GLU A 141 27.84 -22.92 8.57
C GLU A 141 26.55 -23.45 9.22
N PHE A 142 25.37 -23.24 8.63
CA PHE A 142 24.09 -23.75 9.14
C PHE A 142 23.84 -25.20 8.76
N ILE A 143 24.40 -25.66 7.63
CA ILE A 143 24.44 -27.09 7.29
C ILE A 143 25.37 -27.82 8.27
N ARG A 144 26.46 -27.18 8.70
CA ARG A 144 27.37 -27.71 9.74
C ARG A 144 26.74 -27.72 11.13
N PHE A 145 26.07 -26.63 11.55
CA PHE A 145 25.50 -26.46 12.88
C PHE A 145 23.96 -26.30 12.85
N PRO A 146 23.20 -27.39 12.62
CA PRO A 146 21.76 -27.32 12.41
C PRO A 146 20.98 -26.85 13.66
N ARG A 147 21.45 -27.18 14.88
CA ARG A 147 20.83 -26.73 16.14
C ARG A 147 20.97 -25.22 16.33
N LEU A 148 22.13 -24.66 16.03
CA LEU A 148 22.34 -23.20 16.02
C LEU A 148 21.46 -22.52 14.98
N HIS A 149 21.32 -23.10 13.78
CA HIS A 149 20.42 -22.58 12.75
C HIS A 149 18.97 -22.52 13.24
N GLU A 150 18.45 -23.61 13.80
CA GLU A 150 17.10 -23.68 14.39
C GLU A 150 16.90 -22.58 15.45
N LYS A 151 17.86 -22.40 16.36
CA LYS A 151 17.75 -21.40 17.44
C LYS A 151 17.90 -19.95 16.95
N ILE A 152 18.65 -19.70 15.87
CA ILE A 152 18.64 -18.39 15.19
C ILE A 152 17.26 -18.13 14.57
N VAL A 153 16.70 -19.11 13.84
CA VAL A 153 15.36 -19.00 13.22
C VAL A 153 14.27 -18.74 14.27
N ASP A 154 14.31 -19.43 15.40
CA ASP A 154 13.42 -19.22 16.55
C ASP A 154 13.47 -17.78 17.06
N VAL A 155 14.67 -17.26 17.34
CA VAL A 155 14.86 -15.92 17.93
C VAL A 155 14.41 -14.81 16.97
N VAL A 156 14.75 -14.89 15.69
CA VAL A 156 14.31 -13.89 14.70
C VAL A 156 12.80 -13.97 14.47
N THR A 157 12.23 -15.19 14.43
CA THR A 157 10.78 -15.36 14.31
C THR A 157 10.03 -14.82 15.53
N HIS A 158 10.58 -14.99 16.74
CA HIS A 158 10.03 -14.41 17.96
C HIS A 158 10.12 -12.87 17.93
N LEU A 159 11.27 -12.31 17.54
CA LEU A 159 11.48 -10.86 17.43
C LEU A 159 10.48 -10.21 16.45
N LEU A 160 10.28 -10.81 15.27
CA LEU A 160 9.29 -10.37 14.28
C LEU A 160 7.85 -10.41 14.83
N ARG A 161 7.44 -11.55 15.41
CA ARG A 161 6.12 -11.72 16.02
C ARG A 161 5.85 -10.74 17.16
N ARG A 162 6.89 -10.37 17.93
CA ARG A 162 6.80 -9.38 19.03
C ARG A 162 6.65 -7.94 18.52
N ARG A 163 6.98 -7.65 17.25
CA ARG A 163 6.88 -6.32 16.63
C ARG A 163 5.69 -6.13 15.70
N LEU A 164 5.12 -7.22 15.18
CA LEU A 164 3.88 -7.21 14.42
C LEU A 164 2.72 -6.47 15.13
N PRO A 165 2.30 -6.80 16.38
CA PRO A 165 1.15 -6.13 17.01
C PRO A 165 1.39 -4.65 17.31
N GLU A 166 2.62 -4.25 17.63
CA GLU A 166 2.96 -2.83 17.85
C GLU A 166 2.93 -2.03 16.54
N THR A 167 3.21 -2.68 15.41
CA THR A 167 3.11 -2.07 14.08
C THR A 167 1.65 -1.97 13.63
N ASN A 168 0.84 -3.01 13.87
CA ASN A 168 -0.61 -2.98 13.62
C ASN A 168 -1.29 -1.84 14.38
N ARG A 169 -1.03 -1.73 15.70
CA ARG A 169 -1.52 -0.60 16.53
C ARG A 169 -1.13 0.77 15.96
N MET A 170 0.06 0.92 15.39
CA MET A 170 0.45 2.19 14.76
C MET A 170 -0.38 2.48 13.50
N VAL A 171 -0.68 1.47 12.68
CA VAL A 171 -1.54 1.60 11.49
C VAL A 171 -2.99 1.89 11.88
N GLU A 172 -3.53 1.19 12.89
CA GLU A 172 -4.84 1.47 13.50
C GLU A 172 -4.91 2.92 14.01
N ASN A 173 -3.86 3.41 14.68
CA ASN A 173 -3.78 4.79 15.15
C ASN A 173 -3.70 5.82 14.00
N LEU A 174 -3.00 5.53 12.89
CA LEU A 174 -2.98 6.42 11.72
C LEU A 174 -4.38 6.62 11.13
N VAL A 175 -5.14 5.54 10.95
CA VAL A 175 -6.54 5.63 10.50
C VAL A 175 -7.41 6.29 11.57
N GLY A 176 -7.18 5.98 12.85
CA GLY A 176 -7.87 6.60 13.99
C GLY A 176 -7.70 8.13 14.07
N ILE A 177 -6.53 8.66 13.70
CA ILE A 177 -6.26 10.11 13.63
C ILE A 177 -7.07 10.77 12.51
N GLU A 178 -7.09 10.18 11.31
CA GLU A 178 -7.89 10.67 10.16
C GLU A 178 -9.42 10.54 10.44
N LEU A 179 -9.83 9.61 11.29
CA LEU A 179 -11.20 9.48 11.79
C LEU A 179 -11.55 10.44 12.94
N ALA A 180 -10.56 10.99 13.65
CA ALA A 180 -10.80 11.89 14.77
C ALA A 180 -11.28 13.28 14.29
N TYR A 181 -10.63 13.84 13.27
CA TYR A 181 -10.89 15.21 12.82
C TYR A 181 -10.91 15.35 11.29
N ILE A 182 -12.01 15.92 10.75
CA ILE A 182 -12.16 16.18 9.31
C ILE A 182 -11.77 17.63 9.00
N ASN A 183 -10.63 17.82 8.35
CA ASN A 183 -10.09 19.14 8.07
C ASN A 183 -10.70 19.75 6.79
N THR A 184 -11.87 20.36 6.91
CA THR A 184 -12.55 21.08 5.81
C THR A 184 -11.78 22.32 5.29
N LYS A 185 -10.64 22.67 5.90
CA LYS A 185 -9.72 23.73 5.46
C LYS A 185 -8.44 23.18 4.79
N HIS A 186 -8.37 21.88 4.49
CA HIS A 186 -7.23 21.31 3.76
C HIS A 186 -7.07 21.98 2.37
N PRO A 187 -5.85 22.35 1.93
CA PRO A 187 -5.64 23.07 0.66
C PRO A 187 -6.27 22.36 -0.55
N ASP A 188 -6.02 21.06 -0.68
CA ASP A 188 -6.53 20.24 -1.80
C ASP A 188 -8.05 20.00 -1.75
N PHE A 189 -8.75 20.43 -0.68
CA PHE A 189 -10.20 20.27 -0.51
C PHE A 189 -11.00 21.54 -0.93
N HIS A 190 -10.32 22.66 -1.22
CA HIS A 190 -10.98 23.93 -1.51
C HIS A 190 -11.92 23.92 -2.72
N GLU A 191 -11.65 23.08 -3.73
CA GLU A 191 -12.52 22.95 -4.92
C GLU A 191 -13.92 22.42 -4.55
N ALA A 192 -14.02 21.48 -3.62
CA ALA A 192 -15.31 20.94 -3.16
C ALA A 192 -16.11 21.96 -2.32
N GLY A 193 -15.42 22.80 -1.54
CA GLY A 193 -16.03 23.92 -0.82
C GLY A 193 -16.57 25.02 -1.74
N LEU A 194 -15.90 25.28 -2.88
CA LEU A 194 -16.41 26.15 -3.93
C LEU A 194 -17.67 25.57 -4.59
N ILE A 195 -17.70 24.26 -4.86
CA ILE A 195 -18.87 23.57 -5.41
C ILE A 195 -20.08 23.66 -4.47
N HIS A 196 -19.91 23.43 -3.16
CA HIS A 196 -20.98 23.62 -2.17
C HIS A 196 -21.55 25.05 -2.22
N ARG A 197 -20.68 26.06 -2.17
CA ARG A 197 -21.09 27.48 -2.15
C ARG A 197 -21.76 27.94 -3.45
N ALA A 198 -21.31 27.43 -4.61
CA ALA A 198 -21.93 27.70 -5.90
C ALA A 198 -23.32 27.04 -6.05
N LEU A 199 -23.50 25.80 -5.54
CA LEU A 199 -24.76 25.07 -5.64
C LEU A 199 -25.81 25.47 -4.59
N THR A 200 -25.38 26.08 -3.48
CA THR A 200 -26.25 26.67 -2.44
C THR A 200 -26.61 28.14 -2.68
N GLY A 201 -26.07 28.77 -3.73
CA GLY A 201 -26.47 30.12 -4.16
C GLY A 201 -25.84 31.27 -3.38
N GLY A 202 -24.62 31.11 -2.85
CA GLY A 202 -23.89 32.21 -2.22
C GLY A 202 -23.27 33.17 -3.25
N ASP A 203 -23.59 34.47 -3.16
CA ASP A 203 -23.11 35.49 -4.09
C ASP A 203 -21.58 35.56 -4.23
N TYR A 204 -21.12 35.73 -5.47
CA TYR A 204 -19.71 35.57 -5.85
C TYR A 204 -18.95 36.90 -5.78
N ILE A 205 -18.51 37.31 -4.58
CA ILE A 205 -17.57 38.44 -4.43
C ILE A 205 -16.14 37.92 -4.62
N ALA A 206 -15.55 38.22 -5.77
CA ALA A 206 -14.14 37.94 -6.03
C ALA A 206 -13.21 38.92 -5.26
N PRO A 207 -12.07 38.47 -4.73
CA PRO A 207 -11.10 39.36 -4.08
C PRO A 207 -10.41 40.25 -5.14
N ALA A 208 -10.58 41.57 -5.03
CA ALA A 208 -9.94 42.52 -5.92
C ALA A 208 -8.42 42.62 -5.62
N VAL A 209 -7.59 42.07 -6.51
CA VAL A 209 -6.12 42.22 -6.44
C VAL A 209 -5.74 43.62 -6.95
N SER A 210 -5.38 44.51 -6.04
CA SER A 210 -4.97 45.88 -6.34
C SER A 210 -3.48 45.97 -6.69
N THR A 211 -3.14 45.81 -7.96
CA THR A 211 -1.77 45.99 -8.51
C THR A 211 -1.43 47.47 -8.71
N SER A 212 -1.01 48.15 -7.64
CA SER A 212 -0.56 49.54 -7.69
C SER A 212 0.97 49.67 -7.83
N THR A 213 1.47 49.90 -9.04
CA THR A 213 2.63 50.79 -9.29
C THR A 213 2.69 51.24 -10.74
N THR A 214 2.72 52.56 -10.95
CA THR A 214 3.05 53.20 -12.22
C THR A 214 4.56 53.40 -12.37
N SER A 215 5.07 53.31 -13.59
CA SER A 215 6.47 53.64 -13.94
C SER A 215 6.53 54.45 -15.23
N PRO A 216 7.05 55.70 -15.23
CA PRO A 216 7.36 56.45 -16.45
C PRO A 216 8.73 56.06 -17.02
N SER A 217 8.99 56.40 -18.29
CA SER A 217 10.22 56.06 -19.01
C SER A 217 10.80 57.26 -19.77
N VAL A 218 12.09 57.58 -19.57
CA VAL A 218 12.99 58.38 -20.45
C VAL A 218 14.45 57.91 -20.22
N GLN A 219 15.32 58.06 -21.22
CA GLN A 219 16.75 57.61 -21.28
C GLN A 219 17.72 58.85 -21.28
N PRO A 220 19.02 58.81 -21.70
CA PRO A 220 20.06 57.75 -21.83
C PRO A 220 21.47 58.19 -21.24
N HIS A 221 22.57 57.53 -21.70
CA HIS A 221 24.03 57.76 -21.46
C HIS A 221 24.64 57.08 -20.19
N THR A 222 25.88 56.56 -20.16
CA THR A 222 27.06 56.59 -21.09
C THR A 222 27.92 55.28 -21.04
N LYS A 223 28.87 55.09 -21.97
CA LYS A 223 29.94 54.03 -22.02
C LYS A 223 31.34 54.67 -21.70
N PRO A 224 32.55 54.01 -21.70
CA PRO A 224 32.97 52.66 -22.17
C PRO A 224 34.08 51.88 -21.35
N GLN A 225 34.64 50.81 -21.96
CA GLN A 225 35.86 50.00 -21.60
C GLN A 225 35.71 48.91 -20.50
N ARG A 226 36.39 47.74 -20.56
CA ARG A 226 37.43 47.20 -21.49
C ARG A 226 37.39 45.64 -21.63
N ASP A 227 38.01 45.12 -22.70
CA ASP A 227 38.19 43.71 -23.16
C ASP A 227 39.24 42.85 -22.38
N PRO A 228 39.53 41.56 -22.72
CA PRO A 228 38.67 40.40 -23.12
C PRO A 228 39.13 39.01 -22.54
N SER A 229 38.41 37.91 -22.81
CA SER A 229 39.00 36.57 -23.18
C SER A 229 38.02 35.41 -23.53
N ARG A 230 37.91 35.11 -24.83
CA ARG A 230 38.14 33.78 -25.48
C ARG A 230 37.46 32.49 -24.92
N GLY A 231 36.43 31.99 -25.61
CA GLY A 231 35.90 30.60 -25.47
C GLY A 231 34.91 30.21 -26.60
N LYS A 232 35.10 29.05 -27.25
CA LYS A 232 34.43 28.62 -28.51
C LYS A 232 33.03 27.98 -28.33
N GLU A 233 32.21 28.09 -29.39
CA GLU A 233 31.40 27.05 -30.10
C GLU A 233 30.83 25.84 -29.29
N ASN A 234 29.61 25.31 -29.51
CA ASN A 234 28.73 25.29 -30.70
C ASN A 234 27.32 24.72 -30.34
N ARG A 235 26.26 25.03 -31.11
CA ARG A 235 25.02 24.21 -31.40
C ARG A 235 24.13 23.71 -30.21
N ASN A 236 22.80 23.64 -30.27
CA ASN A 236 21.81 23.58 -31.37
C ASN A 236 20.49 24.31 -30.98
N ASP A 237 19.66 24.64 -31.98
CA ASP A 237 18.27 25.11 -31.82
C ASP A 237 17.24 24.01 -32.13
N GLU A 238 16.18 23.90 -31.33
CA GLU A 238 14.83 23.49 -31.77
C GLU A 238 13.79 24.13 -30.80
N SER A 239 12.82 24.95 -31.21
CA SER A 239 11.67 24.73 -32.12
C SER A 239 10.71 23.63 -31.61
N THR A 240 9.39 23.82 -31.48
CA THR A 240 8.53 25.01 -31.74
C THR A 240 7.29 24.96 -30.83
N LEU A 241 6.74 26.12 -30.45
CA LEU A 241 5.54 26.26 -29.63
C LEU A 241 4.41 26.94 -30.44
N GLY A 242 3.24 26.30 -30.54
CA GLY A 242 1.97 26.97 -30.89
C GLY A 242 1.18 26.39 -32.07
N LYS A 243 -0.11 26.78 -32.12
CA LYS A 243 -1.21 26.26 -32.98
C LYS A 243 -1.71 24.87 -32.50
N ILE A 244 -3.01 24.54 -32.49
CA ILE A 244 -4.21 25.22 -33.03
C ILE A 244 -5.29 25.37 -31.93
N ILE A 245 -5.99 26.51 -31.93
CA ILE A 245 -7.33 26.65 -31.30
C ILE A 245 -8.34 26.80 -32.43
N SER A 246 -9.42 26.01 -32.45
CA SER A 246 -10.80 26.42 -32.77
C SER A 246 -11.74 25.23 -33.04
N ASN A 247 -12.98 25.35 -32.54
CA ASN A 247 -14.20 24.65 -32.99
C ASN A 247 -14.22 23.11 -32.85
N SER A 248 -15.36 22.43 -32.70
CA SER A 248 -16.73 22.79 -33.10
C SER A 248 -17.80 22.35 -32.08
N ARG A 249 -18.98 22.99 -32.11
CA ARG A 249 -20.16 22.59 -31.31
C ARG A 249 -21.45 22.80 -32.09
N SER A 250 -21.92 21.79 -32.83
CA SER A 250 -23.21 21.84 -33.52
C SER A 250 -23.76 20.44 -33.87
N LEU A 251 -24.99 20.17 -33.41
CA LEU A 251 -26.07 19.44 -34.09
C LEU A 251 -25.78 18.10 -34.81
N ILE A 252 -26.52 17.06 -34.41
CA ILE A 252 -27.45 16.34 -35.30
C ILE A 252 -28.60 15.77 -34.45
N GLN A 253 -29.82 15.84 -34.98
CA GLN A 253 -31.06 15.23 -34.46
C GLN A 253 -31.88 14.84 -35.69
N GLN A 254 -32.14 13.55 -35.92
CA GLN A 254 -33.33 13.10 -36.65
C GLN A 254 -33.54 11.57 -36.63
N HIS A 255 -34.77 11.19 -36.96
CA HIS A 255 -35.33 9.83 -37.02
C HIS A 255 -34.70 8.93 -38.09
N LEU A 256 -34.88 7.62 -37.90
CA LEU A 256 -35.37 6.69 -38.93
C LEU A 256 -36.40 5.74 -38.31
N THR A 257 -37.13 4.96 -39.13
CA THR A 257 -38.37 4.24 -38.76
C THR A 257 -38.59 2.95 -39.56
N ASP A 258 -39.12 1.91 -38.90
CA ASP A 258 -39.84 0.72 -39.43
C ASP A 258 -40.66 0.12 -38.24
N GLY A 259 -41.70 -0.71 -38.35
CA GLY A 259 -42.31 -1.42 -39.48
C GLY A 259 -42.24 -2.95 -39.27
N SER A 260 -43.30 -3.77 -39.28
CA SER A 260 -44.78 -3.65 -39.44
C SER A 260 -45.50 -4.25 -38.18
N ASP A 261 -46.80 -4.59 -38.03
CA ASP A 261 -48.06 -4.70 -38.84
C ASP A 261 -49.24 -4.10 -37.99
N GLY A 262 -50.58 -4.28 -38.11
CA GLY A 262 -51.49 -5.24 -38.79
C GLY A 262 -51.82 -6.47 -37.91
N GLU A 263 -53.03 -7.05 -37.81
CA GLU A 263 -54.43 -6.78 -38.25
C GLU A 263 -55.37 -7.71 -37.41
N ALA A 264 -56.70 -7.61 -37.26
CA ALA A 264 -57.74 -6.55 -37.41
C ALA A 264 -59.12 -7.13 -36.94
N VAL A 265 -60.27 -6.57 -37.39
CA VAL A 265 -61.64 -7.18 -37.41
C VAL A 265 -62.41 -7.33 -36.07
N THR A 266 -63.73 -7.08 -35.93
CA THR A 266 -64.72 -6.10 -36.47
C THR A 266 -65.96 -6.06 -35.52
N ASN A 267 -66.90 -5.13 -35.77
CA ASN A 267 -68.29 -5.06 -35.26
C ASN A 267 -68.47 -4.66 -33.77
N GLY A 268 -69.54 -3.95 -33.38
CA GLY A 268 -70.56 -3.27 -34.19
C GLY A 268 -71.92 -3.17 -33.48
N GLU A 269 -72.47 -1.95 -33.39
CA GLU A 269 -73.90 -1.64 -33.12
C GLU A 269 -74.46 -1.99 -31.72
N GLN A 270 -75.53 -1.37 -31.18
CA GLN A 270 -76.14 -0.04 -31.36
C GLN A 270 -77.01 0.32 -30.13
N SER A 271 -77.32 1.60 -29.96
CA SER A 271 -78.54 2.16 -29.31
C SER A 271 -78.77 2.10 -27.78
N SER A 272 -79.04 3.31 -27.25
CA SER A 272 -79.78 3.65 -26.01
C SER A 272 -81.31 3.42 -26.20
N PRO A 273 -82.24 3.68 -25.23
CA PRO A 273 -82.11 4.38 -23.94
C PRO A 273 -82.84 3.72 -22.74
N TYR A 274 -82.85 4.38 -21.56
CA TYR A 274 -84.06 4.83 -20.82
C TYR A 274 -83.67 5.55 -19.51
N MET A 275 -84.51 6.46 -19.01
CA MET A 275 -84.30 7.23 -17.77
C MET A 275 -85.48 7.10 -16.78
N VAL A 276 -85.19 6.75 -15.51
CA VAL A 276 -85.97 7.07 -14.30
C VAL A 276 -84.93 7.18 -13.15
N ASN A 277 -84.73 8.31 -12.46
CA ASN A 277 -85.50 8.87 -11.31
C ASN A 277 -85.66 7.85 -10.14
N THR A 278 -85.56 8.17 -8.84
CA THR A 278 -85.49 9.47 -8.13
C THR A 278 -84.83 9.31 -6.75
N GLY A 279 -84.04 10.30 -6.28
CA GLY A 279 -84.26 10.92 -4.96
C GLY A 279 -83.67 10.36 -3.64
N ARG A 280 -83.03 11.29 -2.91
CA ARG A 280 -82.97 11.47 -1.44
C ARG A 280 -81.99 10.66 -0.53
N ASN A 281 -81.14 11.48 0.11
CA ASN A 281 -80.83 11.53 1.55
C ASN A 281 -79.68 10.69 2.15
N SER A 282 -78.66 11.45 2.57
CA SER A 282 -77.79 11.32 3.74
C SER A 282 -77.93 10.11 4.69
N ALA A 283 -76.80 9.43 4.91
CA ALA A 283 -76.34 9.06 6.24
C ALA A 283 -74.80 9.08 6.28
N VAL A 284 -74.22 9.54 7.40
CA VAL A 284 -72.80 9.32 7.70
C VAL A 284 -72.67 8.00 8.44
N SER A 285 -71.85 7.08 7.95
CA SER A 285 -71.38 5.92 8.71
C SER A 285 -69.95 5.58 8.33
N SER A 286 -69.05 5.68 9.31
CA SER A 286 -67.69 5.16 9.23
C SER A 286 -67.70 3.62 9.29
N SER A 287 -66.97 2.97 8.40
CA SER A 287 -66.58 1.57 8.56
C SER A 287 -65.17 1.35 8.02
N MET A 288 -64.32 0.66 8.78
CA MET A 288 -63.00 0.23 8.30
C MET A 288 -63.11 -1.10 7.58
N ALA A 289 -62.42 -1.20 6.44
CA ALA A 289 -62.25 -2.40 5.61
C ALA A 289 -60.79 -2.45 5.12
N PRO A 290 -60.23 -3.63 4.79
CA PRO A 290 -59.01 -4.06 5.49
C PRO A 290 -57.69 -3.80 4.76
N ILE A 291 -56.59 -4.05 5.48
CA ILE A 291 -55.24 -4.23 4.92
C ILE A 291 -55.26 -5.50 4.04
N GLY A 292 -54.80 -5.39 2.79
CA GLY A 292 -54.90 -6.49 1.80
C GLY A 292 -53.96 -6.34 0.60
N ASP A 293 -52.65 -6.43 0.87
CA ASP A 293 -51.53 -6.59 -0.08
C ASP A 293 -51.38 -5.54 -1.22
N GLY A 294 -50.22 -5.55 -1.87
CA GLY A 294 -49.80 -4.57 -2.86
C GLY A 294 -48.63 -3.72 -2.38
N THR A 295 -47.48 -4.36 -2.08
CA THR A 295 -46.20 -3.67 -1.76
C THR A 295 -45.62 -2.99 -3.01
N THR A 296 -46.36 -2.03 -3.54
CA THR A 296 -45.86 -1.05 -4.51
C THR A 296 -44.82 -0.19 -3.79
N VAL A 297 -43.54 -0.51 -4.02
CA VAL A 297 -42.43 0.34 -3.60
C VAL A 297 -42.57 1.65 -4.37
N ASN A 298 -43.25 2.61 -3.75
CA ASN A 298 -43.40 3.96 -4.26
C ASN A 298 -42.00 4.59 -4.33
N THR A 299 -41.37 4.45 -5.50
CA THR A 299 -40.11 5.10 -5.89
C THR A 299 -40.37 6.60 -6.08
N ARG A 300 -40.65 7.25 -4.94
CA ARG A 300 -40.99 8.65 -4.79
C ARG A 300 -39.81 9.47 -5.30
N LYS A 301 -39.90 9.88 -6.57
CA LYS A 301 -38.82 10.55 -7.31
C LYS A 301 -38.24 11.69 -6.47
N LEU A 302 -36.93 11.69 -6.33
CA LEU A 302 -36.21 12.65 -5.49
C LEU A 302 -36.55 14.08 -5.92
N SER A 303 -36.74 14.99 -4.96
CA SER A 303 -36.98 16.38 -5.32
C SER A 303 -35.73 16.99 -5.96
N PRO A 304 -35.86 18.00 -6.84
CA PRO A 304 -34.72 18.72 -7.42
C PRO A 304 -33.85 19.50 -6.41
N ARG A 305 -34.19 19.44 -5.12
CA ARG A 305 -33.35 19.89 -4.01
C ARG A 305 -32.57 18.71 -3.44
N GLU A 306 -33.26 17.66 -2.97
CA GLU A 306 -32.63 16.44 -2.42
C GLU A 306 -31.61 15.81 -3.37
N GLN A 307 -31.89 15.80 -4.68
CA GLN A 307 -30.95 15.32 -5.70
C GLN A 307 -29.63 16.12 -5.70
N ARG A 308 -29.71 17.46 -5.67
CA ARG A 308 -28.51 18.33 -5.60
C ARG A 308 -27.81 18.21 -4.25
N ASP A 309 -28.57 18.10 -3.17
CA ASP A 309 -28.03 17.96 -1.81
C ASP A 309 -27.21 16.66 -1.70
N CYS A 310 -27.69 15.53 -2.26
CA CYS A 310 -26.91 14.30 -2.36
C CYS A 310 -25.68 14.44 -3.27
N GLU A 311 -25.82 15.02 -4.47
CA GLU A 311 -24.69 15.21 -5.40
C GLU A 311 -23.56 16.09 -4.82
N VAL A 312 -23.89 17.04 -3.93
CA VAL A 312 -22.91 17.83 -3.18
C VAL A 312 -22.16 16.94 -2.19
N ILE A 313 -22.88 16.12 -1.41
CA ILE A 313 -22.29 15.20 -0.44
C ILE A 313 -21.42 14.13 -1.13
N GLU A 314 -21.85 13.55 -2.25
CA GLU A 314 -21.06 12.60 -3.05
C GLU A 314 -19.72 13.20 -3.49
N LYS A 315 -19.72 14.46 -3.95
CA LYS A 315 -18.50 15.20 -4.36
C LYS A 315 -17.59 15.52 -3.17
N LEU A 316 -18.15 15.94 -2.03
CA LEU A 316 -17.39 16.19 -0.79
C LEU A 316 -16.73 14.90 -0.26
N ILE A 317 -17.48 13.79 -0.18
CA ILE A 317 -16.95 12.49 0.25
C ILE A 317 -15.80 12.05 -0.66
N ARG A 318 -16.01 12.09 -2.00
CA ARG A 318 -14.98 11.68 -2.96
C ARG A 318 -13.72 12.53 -2.87
N SER A 319 -13.86 13.86 -2.74
CA SER A 319 -12.72 14.77 -2.63
C SER A 319 -11.92 14.52 -1.34
N TYR A 320 -12.57 14.49 -0.17
CA TYR A 320 -11.87 14.32 1.10
C TYR A 320 -11.26 12.92 1.25
N PHE A 321 -11.97 11.86 0.85
CA PHE A 321 -11.48 10.49 0.94
C PHE A 321 -10.20 10.28 0.10
N LEU A 322 -10.11 10.88 -1.09
CA LEU A 322 -8.91 10.74 -1.94
C LEU A 322 -7.67 11.43 -1.33
N ILE A 323 -7.86 12.52 -0.58
CA ILE A 323 -6.79 13.17 0.20
C ILE A 323 -6.31 12.23 1.31
N VAL A 324 -7.23 11.74 2.15
CA VAL A 324 -6.89 10.81 3.25
C VAL A 324 -6.24 9.53 2.74
N ARG A 325 -6.75 8.96 1.63
CA ARG A 325 -6.18 7.77 1.01
C ARG A 325 -4.72 7.98 0.59
N LYS A 326 -4.38 9.15 0.06
CA LYS A 326 -3.00 9.53 -0.29
C LYS A 326 -2.11 9.71 0.95
N ASN A 327 -2.64 10.26 2.05
CA ASN A 327 -1.94 10.33 3.34
C ASN A 327 -1.64 8.94 3.92
N ILE A 328 -2.62 8.03 3.87
CA ILE A 328 -2.47 6.62 4.32
C ILE A 328 -1.48 5.86 3.44
N GLN A 329 -1.50 6.07 2.13
CA GLN A 329 -0.56 5.48 1.17
C GLN A 329 0.91 5.84 1.46
N ASP A 330 1.18 7.04 1.98
CA ASP A 330 2.52 7.52 2.35
C ASP A 330 2.92 7.15 3.80
N SER A 331 1.98 7.24 4.74
CA SER A 331 2.26 7.08 6.18
C SER A 331 2.37 5.63 6.64
N VAL A 332 1.58 4.70 6.08
CA VAL A 332 1.63 3.27 6.45
C VAL A 332 2.99 2.63 6.11
N PRO A 333 3.57 2.80 4.90
CA PRO A 333 4.93 2.33 4.61
C PRO A 333 5.98 2.89 5.58
N LYS A 334 5.87 4.17 5.96
CA LYS A 334 6.79 4.80 6.93
C LYS A 334 6.64 4.20 8.33
N ALA A 335 5.43 3.92 8.77
CA ALA A 335 5.18 3.23 10.04
C ALA A 335 5.76 1.81 10.03
N ILE A 336 5.54 1.03 8.97
CA ILE A 336 6.09 -0.34 8.83
C ILE A 336 7.62 -0.30 8.81
N MET A 337 8.23 0.62 8.05
CA MET A 337 9.68 0.77 8.01
C MET A 337 10.25 1.13 9.39
N HIS A 338 9.61 2.02 10.15
CA HIS A 338 10.10 2.43 11.47
C HIS A 338 9.88 1.37 12.56
N PHE A 339 8.63 0.90 12.73
CA PHE A 339 8.24 0.05 13.86
C PHE A 339 8.62 -1.43 13.69
N LEU A 340 8.74 -1.91 12.46
CA LEU A 340 9.07 -3.29 12.14
C LEU A 340 10.47 -3.41 11.49
N VAL A 341 10.67 -2.91 10.27
CA VAL A 341 11.87 -3.21 9.47
C VAL A 341 13.15 -2.69 10.12
N ASN A 342 13.22 -1.39 10.42
CA ASN A 342 14.40 -0.76 11.02
C ASN A 342 14.60 -1.24 12.47
N TYR A 343 13.53 -1.36 13.26
CA TYR A 343 13.63 -1.90 14.62
C TYR A 343 14.27 -3.29 14.62
N VAL A 344 13.84 -4.19 13.72
CA VAL A 344 14.42 -5.53 13.60
C VAL A 344 15.87 -5.45 13.15
N LYS A 345 16.17 -4.66 12.10
CA LYS A 345 17.55 -4.44 11.62
C LYS A 345 18.50 -4.01 12.75
N ASP A 346 18.08 -3.05 13.56
CA ASP A 346 18.90 -2.44 14.61
C ASP A 346 19.01 -3.30 15.88
N GLN A 347 18.03 -4.18 16.16
CA GLN A 347 18.01 -5.05 17.34
C GLN A 347 18.32 -6.53 17.07
N LEU A 348 18.49 -6.94 15.81
CA LEU A 348 18.74 -8.33 15.44
C LEU A 348 20.01 -8.89 16.11
N GLN A 349 21.11 -8.14 16.05
CA GLN A 349 22.39 -8.59 16.62
C GLN A 349 22.36 -8.61 18.15
N SER A 350 21.73 -7.63 18.80
CA SER A 350 21.62 -7.58 20.27
C SER A 350 20.75 -8.72 20.81
N GLU A 351 19.59 -8.99 20.19
CA GLU A 351 18.70 -10.10 20.57
C GLU A 351 19.34 -11.48 20.32
N LEU A 352 20.01 -11.68 19.17
CA LEU A 352 20.70 -12.95 18.90
C LEU A 352 21.85 -13.20 19.88
N VAL A 353 22.68 -12.19 20.18
CA VAL A 353 23.75 -12.33 21.17
C VAL A 353 23.16 -12.56 22.57
N ALA A 354 22.17 -11.78 23.00
CA ALA A 354 21.56 -11.93 24.33
C ALA A 354 20.84 -13.29 24.54
N SER A 355 20.28 -13.87 23.47
CA SER A 355 19.58 -15.15 23.55
C SER A 355 20.49 -16.37 23.43
N LEU A 356 21.53 -16.30 22.58
CA LEU A 356 22.36 -17.44 22.21
C LEU A 356 23.74 -17.46 22.89
N TYR A 357 24.32 -16.29 23.20
CA TYR A 357 25.64 -16.16 23.83
C TYR A 357 25.53 -16.09 25.36
N LYS A 358 25.02 -17.17 25.95
CA LYS A 358 24.92 -17.32 27.41
C LYS A 358 26.22 -17.86 28.00
N THR A 359 26.49 -17.55 29.25
CA THR A 359 27.77 -17.88 29.92
C THR A 359 27.98 -19.38 30.20
N SER A 360 27.00 -20.26 29.96
CA SER A 360 27.14 -21.71 30.17
C SER A 360 27.78 -22.42 28.98
N THR A 361 29.03 -22.86 29.14
CA THR A 361 29.82 -23.57 28.13
C THR A 361 29.09 -24.77 27.51
N HIS A 362 28.25 -25.47 28.29
CA HIS A 362 27.46 -26.61 27.83
C HIS A 362 26.41 -26.24 26.76
N GLU A 363 25.81 -25.04 26.82
CA GLU A 363 24.90 -24.58 25.76
C GLU A 363 25.67 -24.28 24.46
N HIS A 364 26.91 -23.80 24.54
CA HIS A 364 27.77 -23.66 23.36
C HIS A 364 28.14 -25.01 22.74
N ASP A 365 28.32 -26.05 23.57
CA ASP A 365 28.59 -27.41 23.11
C ASP A 365 27.38 -28.02 22.38
N GLU A 366 26.16 -27.78 22.87
CA GLU A 366 24.94 -28.22 22.19
C GLU A 366 24.59 -27.39 20.96
N LEU A 367 24.82 -26.08 20.93
CA LEU A 367 24.54 -25.24 19.76
C LEU A 367 25.48 -25.55 18.59
N LEU A 368 26.76 -25.78 18.87
CA LEU A 368 27.81 -26.09 17.89
C LEU A 368 28.06 -27.60 17.71
N ASP A 369 27.03 -28.42 17.97
CA ASP A 369 26.99 -29.83 17.58
C ASP A 369 27.01 -29.95 16.04
N GLU A 370 27.94 -30.75 15.50
CA GLU A 370 28.13 -30.87 14.05
C GLU A 370 27.15 -31.89 13.45
N SER A 371 26.55 -31.55 12.30
CA SER A 371 25.75 -32.52 11.57
C SER A 371 26.59 -33.74 11.18
N GLY A 372 26.14 -34.94 11.57
CA GLY A 372 26.94 -36.16 11.46
C GLY A 372 27.43 -36.48 10.04
N GLN A 373 26.73 -36.01 9.01
CA GLN A 373 27.19 -36.11 7.62
C GLN A 373 28.41 -35.24 7.32
N ILE A 374 28.50 -34.02 7.88
CA ILE A 374 29.67 -33.13 7.71
C ILE A 374 30.81 -33.58 8.63
N ALA A 375 30.51 -34.00 9.86
CA ALA A 375 31.51 -34.58 10.75
C ALA A 375 32.22 -35.79 10.12
N GLN A 376 31.45 -36.73 9.53
CA GLN A 376 32.01 -37.89 8.82
C GLN A 376 32.77 -37.48 7.56
N ARG A 377 32.17 -36.66 6.66
CA ARG A 377 32.86 -36.22 5.41
C ARG A 377 34.16 -35.47 5.68
N ARG A 378 34.21 -34.67 6.75
CA ARG A 378 35.43 -33.97 7.17
C ARG A 378 36.48 -34.95 7.68
N LYS A 379 36.08 -35.95 8.48
CA LYS A 379 36.96 -37.04 8.92
C LYS A 379 37.52 -37.81 7.72
N ASP A 380 36.68 -38.26 6.79
CA ASP A 380 37.10 -39.01 5.59
C ASP A 380 38.11 -38.20 4.74
N ALA A 381 37.83 -36.90 4.54
CA ALA A 381 38.70 -36.00 3.80
C ALA A 381 40.03 -35.72 4.52
N GLN A 382 40.02 -35.67 5.87
CA GLN A 382 41.20 -35.45 6.70
C GLN A 382 42.10 -36.71 6.79
N GLU A 383 41.51 -37.90 6.92
CA GLU A 383 42.26 -39.17 6.84
C GLU A 383 42.93 -39.34 5.47
N MET A 384 42.24 -38.99 4.39
CA MET A 384 42.83 -38.97 3.03
C MET A 384 43.93 -37.92 2.89
N LEU A 385 43.76 -36.73 3.48
CA LEU A 385 44.78 -35.67 3.47
C LEU A 385 46.04 -36.08 4.26
N GLU A 386 45.90 -36.77 5.39
CA GLU A 386 47.03 -37.36 6.11
C GLU A 386 47.73 -38.45 5.30
N ALA A 387 46.97 -39.36 4.66
CA ALA A 387 47.52 -40.41 3.82
C ALA A 387 48.34 -39.84 2.65
N LEU A 388 47.85 -38.77 2.01
CA LEU A 388 48.57 -38.07 0.94
C LEU A 388 49.83 -37.34 1.44
N HIS A 389 49.83 -36.78 2.66
CA HIS A 389 51.04 -36.21 3.26
C HIS A 389 52.08 -37.28 3.58
N LYS A 390 51.67 -38.41 4.18
CA LYS A 390 52.53 -39.57 4.45
C LYS A 390 53.13 -40.13 3.15
N ALA A 391 52.33 -40.24 2.09
CA ALA A 391 52.82 -40.66 0.76
C ALA A 391 53.84 -39.67 0.15
N ASN A 392 53.59 -38.36 0.24
CA ASN A 392 54.56 -37.35 -0.19
C ASN A 392 55.88 -37.42 0.59
N GLN A 393 55.83 -37.68 1.91
CA GLN A 393 57.02 -37.81 2.73
C GLN A 393 57.86 -39.04 2.31
N ILE A 394 57.23 -40.19 2.11
CA ILE A 394 57.89 -41.41 1.59
C ILE A 394 58.52 -41.16 0.22
N ILE A 395 57.87 -40.40 -0.67
CA ILE A 395 58.43 -40.03 -1.97
C ILE A 395 59.68 -39.15 -1.84
N SER A 396 59.72 -38.23 -0.87
CA SER A 396 60.92 -37.44 -0.56
C SER A 396 62.05 -38.30 -0.01
N GLU A 397 61.76 -39.18 0.94
CA GLU A 397 62.73 -40.12 1.53
C GLU A 397 63.35 -41.03 0.45
N VAL A 398 62.52 -41.62 -0.44
CA VAL A 398 63.00 -42.40 -1.59
C VAL A 398 63.87 -41.56 -2.53
N ARG A 399 63.49 -40.30 -2.79
CA ARG A 399 64.29 -39.39 -3.63
C ARG A 399 65.66 -39.08 -3.02
N GLU A 400 65.75 -38.96 -1.70
CA GLU A 400 67.03 -38.78 -0.98
C GLU A 400 67.88 -40.05 -1.00
N THR A 401 67.28 -41.26 -0.93
CA THR A 401 68.04 -42.52 -1.10
C THR A 401 68.58 -42.73 -2.52
N HIS A 402 68.04 -42.04 -3.53
CA HIS A 402 68.53 -42.04 -4.91
C HIS A 402 69.56 -40.92 -5.22
N LEU A 403 70.01 -40.18 -4.20
CA LEU A 403 71.04 -39.12 -4.30
C LEU A 403 72.42 -39.56 -3.77
N TRP A 404 72.62 -40.86 -3.53
CA TRP A 404 73.85 -41.50 -3.04
C TRP A 404 74.35 -42.58 -4.01
#